data_AF-A0A433J1X7-F1
#
_entry.id   AF-A0A433J1X7-F1
#
_cell.length_a   1.000
_cell.length_b   1.000
_cell.length_c   1.000
_cell.angle_alpha   90.00
_cell.angle_beta   90.00
_cell.angle_gamma   90.00
#
_symmetry.space_group_name_H-M   'P 1'
#
loop_
_entity.id
_entity.type
_entity.pdbx_description
1 polymer ?
#
loop_
_entity_poly.entity_id
_entity_poly.type
_entity_poly.pdbx_seq_one_letter_code
_entity_poly.pdbx_strand_id
1 'polypeptide(L)' 'MHLTVRKTREQIKAMRQAAYLKAWPAAQQLEAQMDRVNGDPTKWTRMQAEFAAIRSVYPWPIE' A
#
# COMPACT_ATOMS: atom_id res chain seq x y z
N MET A 1 13.02 17.78 -26.57
CA MET A 1 13.07 16.35 -26.21
C MET A 1 12.26 16.16 -24.92
N HIS A 2 10.98 15.79 -25.03
CA HIS A 2 10.15 15.52 -23.84
C HIS A 2 10.50 14.13 -23.31
N LEU A 3 11.48 14.07 -22.41
CA LEU A 3 11.71 12.90 -21.58
C LEU A 3 10.50 12.78 -20.65
N THR A 4 9.49 12.06 -21.11
CA THR A 4 8.39 11.62 -20.25
C THR A 4 9.03 10.68 -19.23
N VAL A 5 9.41 11.20 -18.06
CA VAL A 5 9.99 10.41 -16.98
C VAL A 5 8.90 9.46 -16.48
N ARG A 6 8.73 8.33 -17.17
CA ARG A 6 7.89 7.24 -16.70
C ARG A 6 8.51 6.80 -15.38
N LYS A 7 7.76 6.94 -14.29
CA LYS A 7 8.24 6.52 -12.97
C LYS A 7 8.63 5.05 -13.07
N THR A 8 9.86 4.74 -12.69
CA THR A 8 10.33 3.35 -12.70
C THR A 8 9.54 2.55 -11.68
N ARG A 9 9.54 1.22 -11.85
CA ARG A 9 8.92 0.29 -10.91
C ARG A 9 9.41 0.53 -9.47
N GLU A 10 10.70 0.85 -9.29
CA GLU A 10 11.26 1.17 -7.98
C GLU A 10 10.66 2.44 -7.36
N GLN A 11 10.45 3.48 -8.16
CA GLN A 11 9.81 4.72 -7.70
C GLN A 11 8.34 4.49 -7.30
N ILE A 12 7.60 3.71 -8.09
CA ILE A 12 6.22 3.34 -7.76
C ILE A 12 6.17 2.47 -6.49
N LYS A 13 7.14 1.58 -6.30
CA LYS A 13 7.28 0.79 -5.06
C LYS A 13 7.49 1.69 -3.85
N ALA A 14 8.40 2.66 -3.94
CA ALA A 14 8.66 3.61 -2.85
C ALA A 14 7.43 4.48 -2.55
N MET A 15 6.72 4.95 -3.58
CA MET A 15 5.49 5.74 -3.41
C MET A 15 4.37 4.93 -2.75
N ARG A 16 4.18 3.67 -3.16
CA ARG A 16 3.24 2.76 -2.51
C ARG A 16 3.62 2.51 -1.05
N GLN A 17 4.89 2.25 -0.75
CA GLN A 17 5.35 2.03 0.62
C GLN A 17 5.10 3.25 1.51
N ALA A 18 5.39 4.46 1.01
CA ALA A 18 5.11 5.69 1.73
C ALA A 18 3.60 5.89 1.95
N ALA A 19 2.77 5.60 0.94
CA ALA A 19 1.31 5.68 1.04
C ALA A 19 0.75 4.65 2.03
N TYR A 20 1.26 3.41 2.02
CA TYR A 20 0.87 2.38 2.99
C TYR A 20 1.19 2.79 4.42
N LEU A 21 2.41 3.28 4.68
CA LEU A 21 2.81 3.73 6.02
C LEU A 21 2.05 4.97 6.48
N LYS A 22 1.66 5.84 5.55
CA LYS A 22 0.85 7.03 5.85
C LYS A 22 -0.59 6.67 6.21
N ALA A 23 -1.20 5.74 5.48
CA ALA A 23 -2.58 5.29 5.73
C ALA A 23 -2.64 4.33 6.94
N TRP A 24 -1.66 3.44 7.05
CA TRP A 24 -1.54 2.43 8.09
C TRP A 24 -0.09 2.43 8.62
N PRO A 25 0.19 3.16 9.71
CA PRO A 25 1.48 3.10 10.38
C PRO A 25 1.85 1.67 10.78
N ALA A 26 3.15 1.38 10.90
CA ALA A 26 3.64 0.03 11.19
C ALA A 26 3.00 -0.60 12.44
N ALA A 27 2.76 0.20 13.49
CA ALA A 27 2.05 -0.26 14.69
C ALA A 27 0.63 -0.75 14.39
N GLN A 28 -0.14 0.00 13.59
CA GLN A 28 -1.51 -0.39 13.21
C GLN A 28 -1.53 -1.60 12.27
N GLN A 29 -0.51 -1.78 11.44
CA GLN A 29 -0.38 -2.99 10.62
C GLN A 29 -0.15 -4.24 11.50
N LEU A 30 0.71 -4.11 12.52
CA LEU A 30 0.95 -5.14 13.54
C LEU A 30 -0.32 -5.43 14.34
N GLU A 31 -1.04 -4.40 14.80
CA GLU A 31 -2.32 -4.57 15.48
C GLU A 31 -3.34 -5.31 14.60
N ALA A 32 -3.51 -4.89 13.35
CA ALA A 32 -4.42 -5.54 12.40
C ALA A 32 -4.03 -7.00 12.13
N GLN A 33 -2.73 -7.31 12.10
CA GLN A 33 -2.24 -8.68 11.99
C GLN A 33 -2.57 -9.49 13.25
N MET A 34 -2.37 -8.90 14.43
CA MET A 34 -2.66 -9.58 15.69
C MET A 34 -4.17 -9.80 15.89
N ASP A 35 -5.00 -8.80 15.64
CA ASP A 35 -6.46 -8.91 15.66
C ASP A 35 -6.93 -10.05 14.73
N ARG A 36 -6.38 -10.15 13.52
CA ARG A 36 -6.68 -11.26 12.60
C ARG A 36 -6.31 -12.62 13.20
N VAL A 37 -5.15 -12.75 13.84
CA VAL A 37 -4.71 -14.00 14.49
C VAL A 37 -5.61 -14.33 15.69
N ASN A 38 -6.09 -13.32 16.40
CA ASN A 38 -7.00 -13.44 17.54
C ASN A 38 -8.47 -13.67 17.14
N GLY A 39 -8.79 -13.68 15.84
CA GLY A 39 -10.12 -13.98 15.32
C GLY A 39 -10.96 -12.77 14.92
N ASP A 40 -10.45 -11.54 15.01
CA ASP A 40 -11.08 -10.33 14.46
C ASP A 40 -10.34 -9.86 13.18
N PRO A 41 -10.75 -10.30 11.98
CA PRO A 41 -10.13 -9.86 10.74
C PRO A 41 -10.62 -8.47 10.27
N THR A 42 -11.39 -7.73 11.07
CA THR A 42 -12.06 -6.48 10.65
C THR A 42 -11.05 -5.42 10.22
N LYS A 43 -10.07 -5.12 11.09
CA LYS A 43 -9.01 -4.15 10.77
C LYS A 43 -8.13 -4.62 9.62
N TRP A 44 -7.79 -5.90 9.58
CA TRP A 44 -7.01 -6.49 8.49
C TRP A 44 -7.71 -6.34 7.14
N THR A 45 -9.01 -6.60 7.07
CA THR A 45 -9.80 -6.47 5.84
C THR A 45 -9.87 -5.02 5.37
N ARG A 46 -10.07 -4.07 6.29
CA ARG A 46 -10.03 -2.63 5.98
C ARG A 46 -8.66 -2.21 5.46
N MET A 47 -7.58 -2.65 6.10
CA MET A 47 -6.21 -2.36 5.65
C MET A 47 -5.97 -2.87 4.22
N GLN A 48 -6.38 -4.09 3.92
CA GLN A 48 -6.23 -4.67 2.58
C GLN A 48 -7.04 -3.91 1.51
N ALA A 49 -8.25 -3.45 1.85
CA ALA A 49 -9.08 -2.63 0.97
C ALA A 49 -8.41 -1.28 0.65
N GLU A 50 -7.88 -0.59 1.67
CA GLU A 50 -7.15 0.67 1.49
C GLU A 50 -5.87 0.46 0.67
N PHE A 51 -5.15 -0.64 0.91
CA PHE A 51 -3.97 -0.99 0.11
C PHE A 51 -4.32 -1.30 -1.35
N ALA A 52 -5.50 -1.86 -1.62
CA ALA A 52 -5.99 -2.02 -2.98
C ALA A 52 -6.25 -0.67 -3.66
N ALA A 53 -6.87 0.29 -2.96
CA ALA A 53 -7.06 1.65 -3.46
C ALA A 53 -5.71 2.34 -3.77
N ILE A 54 -4.74 2.24 -2.86
CA ILE A 54 -3.38 2.79 -3.07
C ILE A 54 -2.69 2.17 -4.29
N ARG A 55 -2.83 0.85 -4.50
CA ARG A 55 -2.28 0.18 -5.69
C ARG A 55 -2.92 0.68 -6.98
N SER A 56 -4.21 1.02 -6.95
CA SER A 56 -4.92 1.60 -8.08
C SER A 56 -4.48 3.04 -8.38
N VAL A 57 -4.13 3.83 -7.35
CA VAL A 57 -3.61 5.20 -7.52
C VAL A 57 -2.19 5.19 -8.09
N TYR A 58 -1.39 4.21 -7.72
CA TYR A 58 -0.02 4.05 -8.20
C TYR A 58 0.12 2.75 -9.01
N PRO A 59 -0.49 2.62 -10.20
CA PRO A 59 -0.40 1.40 -11.00
C PRO A 59 1.06 1.11 -11.38
N TRP A 60 1.39 -0.17 -11.57
CA TRP A 60 2.71 -0.51 -12.09
C TRP A 60 2.87 0.02 -13.51
N PRO A 61 4.09 0.44 -13.90
CA PRO A 61 4.31 0.85 -15.28
C PRO A 61 4.15 -0.41 -16.15
N ILE A 62 3.39 -0.26 -17.24
CA ILE A 62 3.27 -1.29 -18.27
C ILE A 62 4.59 -1.24 -19.03
N GLU A 63 5.44 -2.26 -18.84
CA GLU A 63 6.70 -2.44 -19.57
C GLU A 63 6.43 -2.68 -21.06
#